data_AF-A0A7C5QE50-F1
#
_entry.id   AF-A0A7C5QE50-F1
#
_cell.length_a   1.000
_cell.length_b   1.000
_cell.length_c   1.000
_cell.angle_alpha   90.00
_cell.angle_beta   90.00
_cell.angle_gamma   90.00
#
_symmetry.space_group_name_H-M   'P 1'
#
loop_
_entity.id
_entity.type
_entity.pdbx_description
1 polymer ?
#
loop_
_entity_poly.entity_id
_entity_poly.type
_entity_poly.pdbx_seq_one_letter_code
_entity_poly.pdbx_strand_id
1 'polypeptide(L)'
;MARPALTSEEIIASLDVYFDAEFTFIKSEDAAALIIDQSRSVQDFILNLCKRVSATNEELAFQFTLNAIRALEAMDQHMVEAWAMTATDNYDRKGLAPAMTVIRNLESYVHTAHINACGAILDEEMSVLLPFVQGLSGR
;
A
#
# COMPACT_ATOMS: atom_id res chain seq x y z
N MET A 1 -19.00 7.94 -19.48
CA MET A 1 -17.98 8.95 -19.78
C MET A 1 -16.85 8.78 -18.78
N ALA A 2 -15.59 8.70 -19.23
CA ALA A 2 -14.46 8.66 -18.30
C ALA A 2 -14.41 10.00 -17.55
N ARG A 3 -14.28 9.97 -16.23
CA ARG A 3 -14.15 11.19 -15.43
C ARG A 3 -12.82 11.86 -15.77
N PRO A 4 -12.77 13.20 -15.87
CA PRO A 4 -11.50 13.90 -16.08
C PRO A 4 -10.55 13.65 -14.90
N ALA A 5 -9.24 13.67 -15.16
CA ALA A 5 -8.24 13.71 -14.11
C ALA A 5 -8.46 14.93 -13.21
N LEU A 6 -8.17 14.78 -11.92
CA LEU A 6 -8.26 15.87 -10.95
C LEU A 6 -7.17 16.90 -11.23
N THR A 7 -7.47 18.16 -10.95
CA THR A 7 -6.48 19.23 -10.99
C THR A 7 -5.57 19.18 -9.76
N SER A 8 -4.42 19.87 -9.82
CA SER A 8 -3.54 19.99 -8.66
C SER A 8 -4.26 20.59 -7.45
N GLU A 9 -5.10 21.62 -7.67
CA GLU A 9 -5.89 22.27 -6.62
C GLU A 9 -6.89 21.31 -5.97
N GLU A 10 -7.57 20.46 -6.75
CA GLU A 10 -8.52 19.46 -6.22
C GLU A 10 -7.82 18.37 -5.40
N ILE A 11 -6.62 17.96 -5.83
CA ILE A 11 -5.80 16.98 -5.12
C ILE A 11 -5.29 17.58 -3.81
N ILE A 12 -4.69 18.78 -3.85
CA ILE A 12 -4.18 19.49 -2.66
C ILE A 12 -5.31 19.69 -1.65
N ALA A 13 -6.47 20.20 -2.08
CA ALA A 13 -7.61 20.40 -1.18
C ALA A 13 -8.08 19.10 -0.49
N SER A 14 -7.99 17.96 -1.18
CA SER A 14 -8.30 16.66 -0.58
C SER A 14 -7.23 16.24 0.43
N LEU A 15 -5.96 16.40 0.09
CA LEU A 15 -4.82 16.04 0.93
C LEU A 15 -4.70 16.94 2.17
N ASP A 16 -5.00 18.23 2.06
CA ASP A 16 -5.02 19.15 3.20
C ASP A 16 -5.99 18.69 4.30
N VAL A 17 -7.16 18.21 3.89
CA VAL A 17 -8.14 17.61 4.81
C VAL A 17 -7.64 16.30 5.38
N TYR A 18 -6.96 15.47 4.59
CA TYR A 18 -6.49 14.16 5.06
C TYR A 18 -5.31 14.28 6.03
N PHE A 19 -4.42 15.23 5.81
CA PHE A 19 -3.20 15.43 6.60
C PHE A 19 -3.36 16.47 7.70
N ASP A 20 -4.57 17.02 7.87
CA ASP A 20 -4.87 18.08 8.81
C ASP A 20 -3.84 19.22 8.68
N ALA A 21 -3.58 19.66 7.43
CA ALA A 21 -2.44 20.50 7.07
C ALA A 21 -2.42 21.86 7.80
N GLU A 22 -3.56 22.30 8.33
CA GLU A 22 -3.66 23.49 9.18
C GLU A 22 -2.96 23.33 10.54
N PHE A 23 -2.80 22.08 11.01
CA PHE A 23 -2.24 21.74 12.32
C PHE A 23 -0.94 20.93 12.22
N THR A 24 -0.52 20.56 11.01
CA THR A 24 0.72 19.83 10.74
C THR A 24 1.71 20.67 9.93
N PHE A 25 2.93 20.15 9.75
CA PHE A 25 3.93 20.75 8.86
C PHE A 25 3.99 20.01 7.51
N ILE A 26 3.00 19.16 7.23
CA ILE A 26 2.93 18.37 6.01
C ILE A 26 2.63 19.30 4.84
N LYS A 27 3.34 19.10 3.72
CA LYS A 27 3.14 19.83 2.48
C LYS A 27 2.37 18.97 1.50
N SER A 28 1.06 19.19 1.43
CA SER A 28 0.18 18.48 0.50
C SER A 28 0.62 18.62 -0.95
N GLU A 29 1.30 19.72 -1.30
CA GLU A 29 1.83 19.99 -2.63
C GLU A 29 2.86 18.95 -3.07
N ASP A 30 3.72 18.48 -2.16
CA ASP A 30 4.74 17.48 -2.45
C ASP A 30 4.10 16.15 -2.86
N ALA A 31 3.02 15.76 -2.16
CA ALA A 31 2.23 14.58 -2.49
C ALA A 31 1.38 14.78 -3.75
N ALA A 32 0.77 15.95 -3.93
CA ALA A 32 -0.06 16.26 -5.09
C ALA A 32 0.73 16.26 -6.40
N ALA A 33 1.96 16.76 -6.38
CA ALA A 33 2.86 16.77 -7.52
C ALA A 33 3.16 15.35 -8.08
N LEU A 34 3.08 14.31 -7.24
CA LEU A 34 3.26 12.92 -7.68
C LEU A 34 1.98 12.31 -8.28
N ILE A 35 0.81 12.78 -7.84
CA ILE A 35 -0.49 12.23 -8.22
C ILE A 35 -1.01 12.86 -9.51
N ILE A 36 -0.65 14.12 -9.79
CA ILE A 36 -1.23 14.90 -10.89
C ILE A 36 -1.05 14.25 -12.27
N ASP A 37 0.08 13.61 -12.52
CA ASP A 37 0.41 12.99 -13.82
C ASP A 37 -0.27 11.62 -14.02
N GLN A 38 -0.98 11.12 -13.01
CA GLN A 38 -1.62 9.80 -13.06
C GLN A 38 -2.99 9.83 -13.72
N SER A 39 -3.39 8.67 -14.25
CA SER A 39 -4.77 8.49 -14.74
C SER A 39 -5.78 8.69 -13.62
N ARG A 40 -7.00 9.14 -13.96
CA ARG A 40 -8.06 9.41 -12.98
C ARG A 40 -8.34 8.24 -12.04
N SER A 41 -8.31 6.99 -12.53
CA SER A 41 -8.52 5.81 -11.70
C SER A 41 -7.40 5.59 -10.68
N VAL A 42 -6.15 5.89 -11.06
CA VAL A 42 -4.99 5.81 -10.17
C VAL A 42 -5.03 6.93 -9.13
N GLN A 43 -5.39 8.16 -9.53
CA GLN A 43 -5.60 9.27 -8.59
C GLN A 43 -6.66 8.93 -7.54
N ASP A 44 -7.83 8.46 -7.98
CA ASP A 44 -8.91 8.06 -7.07
C ASP A 44 -8.46 6.91 -6.14
N PHE A 45 -7.70 5.94 -6.62
CA PHE A 45 -7.16 4.84 -5.80
C PHE A 45 -6.23 5.37 -4.69
N ILE A 46 -5.23 6.17 -5.06
CA ILE A 46 -4.24 6.71 -4.11
C ILE A 46 -4.94 7.58 -3.06
N LEU A 47 -5.84 8.48 -3.48
CA LEU A 47 -6.55 9.39 -2.58
C LEU A 47 -7.49 8.64 -1.62
N ASN A 48 -8.24 7.65 -2.11
CA ASN A 48 -9.12 6.87 -1.24
C ASN A 48 -8.33 6.04 -0.23
N LEU A 49 -7.21 5.44 -0.63
CA LEU A 49 -6.38 4.68 0.29
C LEU A 49 -5.63 5.60 1.28
N CYS A 50 -5.10 6.73 0.83
CA CYS A 50 -4.52 7.77 1.67
C CYS A 50 -5.51 8.23 2.75
N LYS A 51 -6.76 8.52 2.38
CA LYS A 51 -7.83 8.88 3.33
C LYS A 51 -8.05 7.84 4.42
N ARG A 52 -7.93 6.55 4.09
CA ARG A 52 -8.07 5.48 5.09
C ARG A 52 -6.87 5.41 6.02
N VAL A 53 -5.65 5.52 5.48
CA VAL A 53 -4.42 5.53 6.29
C VAL A 53 -4.37 6.77 7.19
N SER A 54 -4.87 7.91 6.72
CA SER A 54 -4.84 9.15 7.49
C SER A 54 -5.78 9.14 8.69
N ALA A 55 -6.85 8.32 8.64
CA ALA A 55 -7.67 8.06 9.81
C ALA A 55 -6.92 7.33 10.94
N THR A 56 -5.79 6.68 10.63
CA THR A 56 -4.88 6.09 11.63
C THR A 56 -3.81 7.09 12.06
N ASN A 57 -3.12 7.71 11.09
CA ASN A 57 -2.09 8.72 11.33
C ASN A 57 -1.76 9.54 10.07
N GLU A 58 -1.70 10.85 10.21
CA GLU A 58 -1.50 11.82 9.11
C GLU A 58 -0.11 11.69 8.48
N GLU A 59 0.94 11.57 9.30
CA GLU A 59 2.33 11.41 8.82
C GLU A 59 2.52 10.06 8.11
N LEU A 60 1.93 8.98 8.62
CA LEU A 60 1.96 7.68 7.96
C LEU A 60 1.28 7.73 6.59
N ALA A 61 0.14 8.42 6.49
CA ALA A 61 -0.59 8.59 5.24
C ALA A 61 0.19 9.44 4.24
N PHE A 62 0.85 10.50 4.71
CA PHE A 62 1.72 11.32 3.88
C PHE A 62 2.87 10.49 3.29
N GLN A 63 3.56 9.72 4.13
CA GLN A 63 4.67 8.86 3.69
C GLN A 63 4.20 7.74 2.78
N PHE A 64 3.03 7.15 3.02
CA PHE A 64 2.40 6.23 2.07
C PHE A 64 2.21 6.90 0.70
N THR A 65 1.67 8.12 0.69
CA THR A 65 1.35 8.84 -0.55
C THR A 65 2.60 9.16 -1.35
N LEU A 66 3.69 9.57 -0.69
CA LEU A 66 4.99 9.80 -1.34
C LEU A 66 5.59 8.53 -1.98
N ASN A 67 5.21 7.35 -1.50
CA ASN A 67 5.69 6.06 -2.00
C ASN A 67 4.66 5.33 -2.88
N ALA A 68 3.44 5.85 -3.04
CA ALA A 68 2.33 5.16 -3.69
C ALA A 68 2.58 4.88 -5.17
N ILE A 69 3.23 5.80 -5.91
CA ILE A 69 3.57 5.59 -7.32
C ILE A 69 4.58 4.46 -7.47
N ARG A 70 5.67 4.50 -6.70
CA ARG A 70 6.69 3.43 -6.69
C ARG A 70 6.08 2.08 -6.29
N ALA A 71 5.13 2.09 -5.36
CA ALA A 71 4.39 0.89 -4.98
C ALA A 71 3.56 0.35 -6.15
N LEU A 72 2.80 1.21 -6.84
CA LEU A 72 1.98 0.82 -8.00
C LEU A 72 2.80 0.39 -9.24
N GLU A 73 4.05 0.83 -9.35
CA GLU A 73 4.99 0.33 -10.36
C GLU A 73 5.53 -1.06 -10.03
N ALA A 74 5.68 -1.37 -8.74
CA ALA A 74 6.25 -2.63 -8.27
C ALA A 74 5.21 -3.74 -8.04
N MET A 75 3.96 -3.40 -7.74
CA MET A 75 2.90 -4.35 -7.43
C MET A 75 1.52 -3.84 -7.85
N ASP A 76 0.54 -4.75 -7.95
CA ASP A 76 -0.83 -4.38 -8.30
C ASP A 76 -1.56 -3.62 -7.17
N GLN A 77 -2.72 -3.04 -7.49
CA GLN A 77 -3.51 -2.26 -6.52
C GLN A 77 -3.93 -3.04 -5.27
N HIS A 78 -4.18 -4.35 -5.40
CA HIS A 78 -4.57 -5.17 -4.25
C HIS A 78 -3.39 -5.37 -3.29
N MET A 79 -2.19 -5.60 -3.83
CA MET A 79 -0.97 -5.67 -3.05
C MET A 79 -0.60 -4.33 -2.40
N VAL A 80 -0.76 -3.20 -3.11
CA VAL A 80 -0.56 -1.85 -2.52
C VAL A 80 -1.52 -1.60 -1.37
N GLU A 81 -2.77 -2.02 -1.50
CA GLU A 81 -3.76 -1.94 -0.41
C GLU A 81 -3.34 -2.80 0.79
N ALA A 82 -2.97 -4.06 0.58
CA ALA A 82 -2.49 -4.94 1.64
C ALA A 82 -1.23 -4.39 2.34
N TRP A 83 -0.33 -3.77 1.59
CA TRP A 83 0.86 -3.10 2.11
C TRP A 83 0.50 -1.94 3.03
N ALA A 84 -0.41 -1.06 2.59
CA ALA A 84 -0.89 0.06 3.39
C ALA A 84 -1.60 -0.42 4.68
N MET A 85 -2.46 -1.44 4.57
CA MET A 85 -3.12 -2.05 5.74
C MET A 85 -2.12 -2.70 6.71
N THR A 86 -1.04 -3.29 6.19
CA THR A 86 0.03 -3.84 7.04
C THR A 86 0.73 -2.72 7.82
N ALA A 87 0.92 -1.55 7.21
CA ALA A 87 1.51 -0.41 7.90
C ALA A 87 0.58 0.13 9.00
N THR A 88 -0.73 0.28 8.75
CA THR A 88 -1.70 0.70 9.77
C THR A 88 -1.80 -0.31 10.91
N ASP A 89 -1.82 -1.60 10.62
CA ASP A 89 -1.82 -2.66 11.65
C ASP A 89 -0.56 -2.61 12.53
N ASN A 90 0.60 -2.30 11.94
CA ASN A 90 1.83 -2.12 12.71
C ASN A 90 1.79 -0.84 13.55
N TYR A 91 1.16 0.21 13.06
CA TYR A 91 0.95 1.43 13.84
C TYR A 91 0.11 1.14 15.08
N ASP A 92 -1.05 0.52 14.90
CA ASP A 92 -1.98 0.24 16.00
C ASP A 92 -1.37 -0.65 17.08
N ARG A 93 -0.50 -1.59 16.68
CA ARG A 93 0.11 -2.56 17.60
C ARG A 93 1.42 -2.09 18.21
N LYS A 94 2.22 -1.30 17.49
CA LYS A 94 3.63 -1.05 17.84
C LYS A 94 4.06 0.42 17.69
N GLY A 95 3.16 1.27 17.21
CA GLY A 95 3.39 2.70 17.01
C GLY A 95 4.04 3.06 15.67
N LEU A 96 4.40 4.34 15.54
CA LEU A 96 4.78 4.95 14.27
C LEU A 96 6.06 4.40 13.65
N ALA A 97 7.13 4.22 14.43
CA ALA A 97 8.42 3.81 13.87
C ALA A 97 8.37 2.43 13.16
N PRO A 98 7.73 1.39 13.73
CA PRO A 98 7.48 0.13 13.03
C PRO A 98 6.63 0.29 11.77
N ALA A 99 5.55 1.07 11.81
CA ALA A 99 4.70 1.34 10.64
C ALA A 99 5.49 2.03 9.51
N MET A 100 6.30 3.02 9.87
CA MET A 100 7.15 3.77 8.95
C MET A 100 8.19 2.88 8.28
N THR A 101 8.68 1.85 8.98
CA THR A 101 9.60 0.85 8.41
C THR A 101 8.93 0.07 7.28
N VAL A 102 7.64 -0.28 7.42
CA VAL A 102 6.87 -0.96 6.36
C VAL A 102 6.73 -0.07 5.13
N ILE A 103 6.44 1.23 5.33
CA ILE A 103 6.27 2.18 4.23
C ILE A 103 7.60 2.47 3.52
N ARG A 104 8.70 2.63 4.26
CA ARG A 104 10.00 2.97 3.66
C ARG A 104 10.69 1.78 2.99
N ASN A 105 10.48 0.57 3.49
CA ASN A 105 11.11 -0.65 2.97
C ASN A 105 10.18 -1.42 2.02
N LEU A 106 9.69 -0.73 0.99
CA LEU A 106 8.80 -1.28 -0.02
C LEU A 106 9.33 -2.57 -0.65
N GLU A 107 10.61 -2.60 -1.00
CA GLU A 107 11.26 -3.75 -1.64
C GLU A 107 11.20 -5.01 -0.76
N SER A 108 11.47 -4.86 0.54
CA SER A 108 11.37 -5.95 1.50
C SER A 108 9.95 -6.48 1.61
N TYR A 109 8.94 -5.60 1.54
CA TYR A 109 7.55 -6.00 1.53
C TYR A 109 7.20 -6.79 0.27
N VAL A 110 7.56 -6.30 -0.91
CA VAL A 110 7.32 -6.97 -2.20
C VAL A 110 7.97 -8.35 -2.22
N HIS A 111 9.22 -8.48 -1.76
CA HIS A 111 9.92 -9.76 -1.68
C HIS A 111 9.21 -10.74 -0.75
N THR A 112 8.80 -10.29 0.45
CA THR A 112 8.09 -11.12 1.42
C THR A 112 6.70 -11.51 0.90
N ALA A 113 5.99 -10.60 0.24
CA ALA A 113 4.68 -10.85 -0.34
C ALA A 113 4.76 -11.90 -1.47
N HIS A 114 5.78 -11.84 -2.34
CA HIS A 114 6.02 -12.87 -3.35
C HIS A 114 6.35 -14.23 -2.72
N ILE A 115 7.20 -14.27 -1.68
CA ILE A 115 7.50 -15.51 -0.96
C ILE A 115 6.22 -16.10 -0.35
N ASN A 116 5.39 -15.26 0.28
CA ASN A 116 4.15 -15.71 0.91
C ASN A 116 3.13 -16.20 -0.12
N ALA A 117 3.00 -15.53 -1.28
CA ALA A 117 2.13 -15.98 -2.35
C ALA A 117 2.59 -17.33 -2.94
N CYS A 118 3.88 -17.47 -3.24
CA CYS A 118 4.44 -18.74 -3.71
C CYS A 118 4.37 -19.85 -2.65
N GLY A 119 4.56 -19.51 -1.37
CA GLY A 119 4.47 -20.43 -0.24
C GLY A 119 3.05 -20.90 0.03
N ALA A 120 2.05 -20.01 -0.09
CA ALA A 120 0.64 -20.36 0.02
C ALA A 120 0.21 -21.32 -1.11
N ILE A 121 0.60 -21.04 -2.35
CA ILE A 121 0.36 -21.96 -3.48
C ILE A 121 1.04 -23.31 -3.26
N LEU A 122 2.27 -23.32 -2.73
CA LEU A 122 2.96 -24.57 -2.42
C LEU A 122 2.23 -25.37 -1.32
N ASP A 123 1.73 -24.73 -0.27
CA ASP A 123 0.99 -25.40 0.81
C ASP A 123 -0.35 -26.00 0.33
N GLU A 124 -1.04 -25.28 -0.56
CA GLU A 124 -2.23 -25.76 -1.26
C GLU A 124 -1.92 -27.02 -2.11
N GLU A 125 -0.79 -27.02 -2.85
CA GLU A 125 -0.35 -28.15 -3.67
C GLU A 125 0.28 -29.30 -2.84
N MET A 126 0.88 -29.02 -1.68
CA MET A 126 1.42 -30.05 -0.79
C MET A 126 0.32 -30.97 -0.25
N SER A 127 -0.88 -30.43 -0.06
CA SER A 127 -2.07 -31.22 0.32
C SER A 127 -2.45 -32.26 -0.74
N VAL A 128 -2.14 -31.98 -2.01
CA VAL A 128 -2.36 -32.89 -3.16
C VAL A 128 -1.17 -33.84 -3.37
N LEU A 129 0.05 -33.42 -3.01
CA LEU A 129 1.27 -34.22 -3.14
C LEU A 129 1.54 -35.16 -1.95
N LEU A 130 0.91 -34.94 -0.80
CA LEU A 130 1.04 -35.79 0.40
C LEU A 130 0.77 -37.29 0.12
N PRO A 131 -0.29 -37.67 -0.64
CA PRO A 131 -0.53 -39.06 -1.02
C PRO A 131 0.56 -39.64 -1.94
N PHE A 132 1.21 -38.84 -2.78
CA PHE A 132 2.25 -39.29 -3.71
C PHE A 132 3.58 -39.58 -3.01
N VAL A 133 3.95 -38.78 -1.99
CA VAL A 133 5.15 -39.02 -1.19
C VAL A 133 4.99 -40.28 -0.31
N GLN A 134 3.78 -40.56 0.18
CA GLN A 134 3.49 -41.81 0.91
C GLN A 134 3.51 -43.05 0.01
N GLY A 135 3.19 -42.92 -1.28
CA GLY A 135 3.26 -44.00 -2.26
C GLY A 135 4.68 -44.37 -2.74
N LEU A 136 5.67 -43.50 -2.54
CA LEU A 136 7.08 -43.75 -2.90
C LEU A 136 7.88 -44.45 -1.79
N SER A 137 7.36 -44.48 -0.55
CA SER A 137 7.99 -45.19 0.58
C SER A 137 7.56 -46.66 0.70
N GLY A 138 6.80 -47.15 -0.27
CA GLY A 138 6.23 -48.50 -0.28
C GLY A 138 6.71 -49.35 -1.46
N ARG A 139 8.03 -49.53 -1.62
CA ARG A 139 8.65 -50.65 -2.34
C ARG A 139 9.99 -51.01 -1.72
#